data_AF-A0A3C1T6T7-F1
#
_entry.id   AF-A0A3C1T6T7-F1
#
_cell.length_a   1.000
_cell.length_b   1.000
_cell.length_c   1.000
_cell.angle_alpha   90.00
_cell.angle_beta   90.00
_cell.angle_gamma   90.00
#
_symmetry.space_group_name_H-M   'P 1'
#
loop_
_entity.id
_entity.type
_entity.pdbx_description
1 polymer ?
#
loop_
_entity_poly.entity_id
_entity_poly.type
_entity_poly.pdbx_seq_one_letter_code
_entity_poly.pdbx_strand_id
1 'polypeptide(L)'
;MGMKRIPTLLMSLLFPVILIHVYAGKEKGLYSNPTDYFRSAASGDWANVSTWESSPDNISWAAATLVPTSTASVISIRNTHTVTVSSNEDMDEVLVESGAILFHTAGILNVNNGPGDDINVLGGGIFTLASNNNGPQFNGGATAFISPNGMLRLSASGLTGAGTGVNASSYVYSDASVLEYTLTFTAFSTAGVTYFPNANASTIPVFRITGNVGGVGGGSNTVINGLFEVNGTVTFQNSGTKTFRNGITGTGTISSDAASGKFIINGTTASLGGTGSLTLPTAGMDIGSNTTVTMLSSKIITGNIALLANALVMLGAYHLVMNGDISGGSATSHIVTNGTGKLVLNNIAAAFRTFPIGGNTSTINPLIIYNGSGLNYGARVEIGINPAIAVPLSAVNRTWVVNPSGVSAGAVKVNFFYSAGHGNLFFSYLTNVEQGFYTG
;
A
#
# COMPACT_ATOMS: atom_id res chain seq x y z
N MET A 1 5.18 120.56 -15.05
CA MET A 1 4.47 119.35 -14.61
C MET A 1 5.25 118.16 -15.16
N GLY A 2 6.01 117.36 -14.43
CA GLY A 2 5.98 116.98 -13.01
C GLY A 2 5.86 115.45 -12.94
N MET A 3 6.82 114.80 -12.26
CA MET A 3 6.87 113.37 -11.85
C MET A 3 7.22 112.31 -12.90
N LYS A 4 7.91 111.20 -12.61
CA LYS A 4 8.85 110.72 -11.55
C LYS A 4 9.19 109.27 -11.99
N ARG A 5 10.46 108.82 -11.85
CA ARG A 5 10.93 107.47 -11.36
C ARG A 5 10.41 106.20 -12.08
N ILE A 6 11.08 105.04 -12.24
CA ILE A 6 12.25 104.32 -11.69
C ILE A 6 12.49 103.11 -12.66
N PRO A 7 13.72 102.57 -12.78
CA PRO A 7 14.04 101.37 -13.57
C PRO A 7 13.69 100.07 -12.84
N THR A 8 13.34 98.99 -13.55
CA THR A 8 13.18 97.65 -12.95
C THR A 8 14.27 96.70 -13.45
N LEU A 9 14.82 96.02 -12.46
CA LEU A 9 15.99 95.17 -12.39
C LEU A 9 15.57 93.69 -12.45
N LEU A 10 16.47 92.83 -12.97
CA LEU A 10 16.68 91.40 -12.64
C LEU A 10 15.50 90.40 -12.75
N MET A 11 15.73 89.24 -13.40
CA MET A 11 16.39 88.09 -12.75
C MET A 11 16.55 86.91 -13.72
N SER A 12 17.78 86.45 -13.89
CA SER A 12 18.15 85.20 -14.55
C SER A 12 17.70 83.99 -13.71
N LEU A 13 17.07 83.01 -14.35
CA LEU A 13 16.99 81.65 -13.84
C LEU A 13 17.45 80.70 -14.95
N LEU A 14 18.71 80.29 -14.86
CA LEU A 14 19.23 79.10 -15.52
C LEU A 14 18.47 77.90 -14.94
N PHE A 15 17.78 77.14 -15.80
CA PHE A 15 17.43 75.76 -15.51
C PHE A 15 18.43 74.85 -16.24
N PRO A 16 19.12 73.93 -15.55
CA PRO A 16 20.00 72.98 -16.20
C PRO A 16 19.14 71.96 -16.95
N VAL A 17 19.38 71.82 -18.24
CA VAL A 17 18.88 70.69 -19.03
C VAL A 17 19.63 69.45 -18.54
N ILE A 18 18.99 68.68 -17.66
CA ILE A 18 19.43 67.33 -17.31
C ILE A 18 19.24 66.49 -18.56
N LEU A 19 20.36 66.17 -19.22
CA LEU A 19 20.44 65.18 -20.27
C LEU A 19 20.19 63.80 -19.64
N ILE A 20 18.93 63.38 -19.61
CA ILE A 20 18.55 62.00 -19.27
C ILE A 20 19.11 61.13 -20.40
N HIS A 21 20.26 60.51 -20.14
CA HIS A 21 20.67 59.32 -20.87
C HIS A 21 19.67 58.23 -20.51
N VAL A 22 18.65 58.04 -21.34
CA VAL A 22 17.91 56.78 -21.38
C VAL A 22 18.92 55.76 -21.89
N TYR A 23 19.65 55.13 -20.95
CA TYR A 23 20.14 53.80 -21.20
C TYR A 23 18.88 52.97 -21.44
N ALA A 24 18.57 52.70 -22.72
CA ALA A 24 17.93 51.46 -23.08
C ALA A 24 18.93 50.37 -22.66
N GLY A 25 18.93 50.04 -21.37
CA GLY A 25 19.50 48.80 -20.91
C GLY A 25 18.82 47.75 -21.76
N LYS A 26 19.58 47.15 -22.67
CA LYS A 26 19.21 45.80 -23.12
C LYS A 26 18.97 45.07 -21.83
N GLU A 27 17.72 44.69 -21.56
CA GLU A 27 17.48 43.71 -20.52
C GLU A 27 18.43 42.57 -20.88
N LYS A 28 19.43 42.36 -20.04
CA LYS A 28 20.41 41.31 -20.23
C LYS A 28 19.57 40.06 -19.99
N GLY A 29 18.94 39.56 -21.06
CA GLY A 29 18.12 38.36 -21.00
C GLY A 29 18.93 37.34 -20.24
N LEU A 30 18.43 36.94 -19.08
CA LEU A 30 19.04 35.89 -18.28
C LEU A 30 18.87 34.63 -19.12
N TYR A 31 19.88 34.34 -19.94
CA TYR A 31 19.95 33.09 -20.67
C TYR A 31 20.22 31.98 -19.66
N SER A 32 19.44 30.91 -19.75
CA SER A 32 19.68 29.71 -18.97
C SER A 32 21.07 29.15 -19.31
N ASN A 33 21.81 28.69 -18.31
CA ASN A 33 22.96 27.81 -18.51
C ASN A 33 22.54 26.35 -18.36
N PRO A 34 23.22 25.39 -19.03
CA PRO A 34 22.93 23.96 -18.88
C PRO A 34 23.05 23.43 -17.45
N THR A 35 23.80 24.13 -16.58
CA THR A 35 24.04 23.77 -15.18
C THR A 35 23.19 24.56 -14.19
N ASP A 36 22.26 25.39 -14.66
CA ASP A 36 21.33 26.09 -13.77
C ASP A 36 20.41 25.10 -13.03
N TYR A 37 19.71 25.59 -12.02
CA TYR A 37 18.53 24.93 -11.47
C TYR A 37 17.36 25.14 -12.42
N PHE A 38 16.57 24.10 -12.64
CA PHE A 38 15.36 24.17 -13.45
C PHE A 38 14.15 23.76 -12.63
N ARG A 39 13.01 24.40 -12.89
CA ARG A 39 11.73 23.92 -12.38
C ARG A 39 10.61 24.17 -13.37
N SER A 40 9.58 23.33 -13.31
CA SER A 40 8.42 23.48 -14.19
C SER A 40 7.69 24.81 -13.92
N ALA A 41 7.59 25.68 -14.93
CA ALA A 41 6.80 26.91 -14.94
C ALA A 41 5.30 26.64 -15.18
N ALA A 42 4.99 25.58 -15.92
CA ALA A 42 3.64 25.11 -16.22
C ALA A 42 3.64 23.60 -16.49
N SER A 43 2.46 23.00 -16.67
CA SER A 43 2.37 21.66 -17.26
C SER A 43 2.69 21.70 -18.75
N GLY A 44 3.36 20.68 -19.28
CA GLY A 44 3.69 20.60 -20.69
C GLY A 44 4.66 19.48 -21.02
N ASP A 45 5.18 19.49 -22.24
CA ASP A 45 6.19 18.53 -22.67
C ASP A 45 7.58 18.94 -22.17
N TRP A 46 8.40 17.96 -21.76
CA TRP A 46 9.76 18.17 -21.28
C TRP A 46 10.59 18.96 -22.29
N ALA A 47 10.50 18.63 -23.58
CA ALA A 47 11.26 19.25 -24.66
C ALA A 47 10.82 20.69 -24.99
N ASN A 48 9.75 21.19 -24.37
CA ASN A 48 9.27 22.55 -24.59
C ASN A 48 9.86 23.52 -23.56
N VAL A 49 10.63 24.50 -24.02
CA VAL A 49 11.23 25.52 -23.14
C VAL A 49 10.20 26.30 -22.30
N SER A 50 8.97 26.47 -22.80
CA SER A 50 7.89 27.16 -22.06
C SER A 50 7.38 26.36 -20.84
N THR A 51 7.74 25.09 -20.73
CA THR A 51 7.49 24.28 -19.54
C THR A 51 8.39 24.67 -18.38
N TRP A 52 9.49 25.40 -18.61
CA TRP A 52 10.56 25.60 -17.64
C TRP A 52 10.83 27.07 -17.30
N GLU A 53 11.18 27.31 -16.05
CA GLU A 53 11.94 28.48 -15.60
C GLU A 53 13.29 27.99 -15.07
N SER A 54 14.33 28.81 -15.21
CA SER A 54 15.69 28.48 -14.73
C SER A 54 16.19 29.53 -13.75
N SER A 55 17.17 29.12 -12.94
CA SER A 55 17.79 29.95 -11.93
C SER A 55 19.26 29.55 -11.72
N PRO A 56 20.22 30.48 -11.80
CA PRO A 56 21.62 30.19 -11.47
C PRO A 56 21.86 29.96 -9.96
N ASP A 57 20.96 30.43 -9.10
CA ASP A 57 21.13 30.49 -7.64
C ASP A 57 20.03 29.78 -6.83
N ASN A 58 19.05 29.18 -7.52
CA ASN A 58 17.86 28.54 -6.92
C ASN A 58 16.96 29.53 -6.13
N ILE A 59 17.13 30.84 -6.32
CA ILE A 59 16.40 31.89 -5.59
C ILE A 59 15.66 32.79 -6.57
N SER A 60 16.38 33.31 -7.58
CA SER A 60 15.85 34.21 -8.59
C SER A 60 15.54 33.43 -9.86
N TRP A 61 14.28 33.41 -10.27
CA TRP A 61 13.81 32.60 -11.39
C TRP A 61 13.39 33.48 -12.56
N ALA A 62 13.74 33.05 -13.77
CA ALA A 62 13.33 33.67 -15.01
C ALA A 62 12.84 32.60 -16.00
N ALA A 63 12.09 33.02 -17.01
CA ALA A 63 11.68 32.12 -18.09
C ALA A 63 12.93 31.46 -18.70
N ALA A 64 12.89 30.13 -18.84
CA ALA A 64 14.04 29.41 -19.36
C ALA A 64 14.26 29.73 -20.84
N THR A 65 15.52 29.68 -21.28
CA THR A 65 15.90 29.70 -22.69
C THR A 65 16.48 28.37 -23.16
N LEU A 66 16.63 27.41 -22.24
CA LEU A 66 17.05 26.02 -22.48
C LEU A 66 16.07 25.07 -21.80
N VAL A 67 16.02 23.84 -22.30
CA VAL A 67 15.35 22.71 -21.63
C VAL A 67 16.37 22.03 -20.71
N PRO A 68 16.02 21.63 -19.48
CA PRO A 68 16.91 20.90 -18.61
C PRO A 68 17.31 19.54 -19.22
N THR A 69 18.57 19.17 -19.00
CA THR A 69 19.13 17.86 -19.34
C THR A 69 19.85 17.28 -18.11
N SER A 70 20.55 16.16 -18.27
CA SER A 70 21.40 15.57 -17.24
C SER A 70 22.58 16.44 -16.76
N THR A 71 22.75 17.67 -17.27
CA THR A 71 23.78 18.60 -16.78
C THR A 71 23.22 19.64 -15.80
N ALA A 72 21.89 19.72 -15.64
CA ALA A 72 21.26 20.64 -14.71
C ALA A 72 21.66 20.35 -13.26
N SER A 73 21.68 21.37 -12.40
CA SER A 73 22.02 21.17 -10.99
C SER A 73 20.94 20.37 -10.24
N VAL A 74 19.66 20.72 -10.47
CA VAL A 74 18.45 20.02 -9.99
C VAL A 74 17.31 20.36 -10.95
N ILE A 75 16.41 19.41 -11.19
CA ILE A 75 15.21 19.62 -12.01
C ILE A 75 13.95 19.34 -11.17
N SER A 76 13.20 20.38 -10.82
CA SER A 76 11.98 20.24 -9.99
C SER A 76 10.69 20.30 -10.79
N ILE A 77 9.88 19.25 -10.74
CA ILE A 77 8.51 19.25 -11.22
C ILE A 77 7.61 19.66 -10.07
N ARG A 78 6.95 20.81 -10.19
CA ARG A 78 6.27 21.48 -9.09
C ARG A 78 4.88 20.91 -8.84
N ASN A 79 4.39 21.10 -7.62
CA ASN A 79 3.02 20.80 -7.24
C ASN A 79 1.99 21.25 -8.31
N THR A 80 1.01 20.40 -8.60
CA THR A 80 -0.02 20.53 -9.66
C THR A 80 0.46 20.43 -11.11
N HIS A 81 1.77 20.43 -11.38
CA HIS A 81 2.27 20.33 -12.75
C HIS A 81 2.40 18.88 -13.20
N THR A 82 2.09 18.64 -14.48
CA THR A 82 2.42 17.42 -15.21
C THR A 82 3.45 17.75 -16.29
N VAL A 83 4.63 17.15 -16.19
CA VAL A 83 5.65 17.23 -17.24
C VAL A 83 5.70 15.90 -17.97
N THR A 84 5.49 15.95 -19.29
CA THR A 84 5.41 14.78 -20.16
C THR A 84 6.73 14.57 -20.89
N VAL A 85 7.26 13.35 -20.86
CA VAL A 85 8.37 12.92 -21.71
C VAL A 85 7.76 12.13 -22.88
N SER A 86 7.75 12.73 -24.07
CA SER A 86 7.21 12.13 -25.30
C SER A 86 8.27 11.88 -26.39
N SER A 87 9.47 12.44 -26.23
CA SER A 87 10.67 12.23 -27.05
C SER A 87 11.81 11.64 -26.22
N ASN A 88 12.96 11.41 -26.86
CA ASN A 88 14.16 10.98 -26.14
C ASN A 88 14.68 12.13 -25.27
N GLU A 89 14.87 11.88 -23.99
CA GLU A 89 15.36 12.87 -23.03
C GLU A 89 16.46 12.26 -22.16
N ASP A 90 17.44 13.08 -21.79
CA ASP A 90 18.45 12.78 -20.79
C ASP A 90 18.19 13.64 -19.55
N MET A 91 18.14 13.03 -18.37
CA MET A 91 17.92 13.74 -17.11
C MET A 91 18.83 13.25 -16.00
N ASP A 92 18.96 14.08 -14.97
CA ASP A 92 19.66 13.81 -13.72
C ASP A 92 19.03 14.68 -12.62
N GLU A 93 19.08 14.23 -11.37
CA GLU A 93 18.61 14.95 -10.18
C GLU A 93 17.18 15.54 -10.32
N VAL A 94 16.23 14.70 -10.73
CA VAL A 94 14.83 15.08 -10.91
C VAL A 94 14.04 14.91 -9.61
N LEU A 95 13.46 16.00 -9.12
CA LEU A 95 12.54 16.02 -7.99
C LEU A 95 11.09 16.11 -8.48
N VAL A 96 10.29 15.08 -8.22
CA VAL A 96 8.83 15.11 -8.44
C VAL A 96 8.16 15.51 -7.13
N GLU A 97 7.75 16.76 -7.01
CA GLU A 97 7.13 17.29 -5.79
C GLU A 97 5.78 16.63 -5.47
N SER A 98 5.31 16.81 -4.24
CA SER A 98 3.97 16.40 -3.84
C SER A 98 2.93 17.00 -4.80
N GLY A 99 2.01 16.20 -5.33
CA GLY A 99 0.99 16.63 -6.31
C GLY A 99 1.51 16.91 -7.72
N ALA A 100 2.79 16.66 -8.00
CA ALA A 100 3.39 16.74 -9.32
C ALA A 100 3.35 15.39 -10.04
N ILE A 101 3.43 15.42 -11.38
CA ILE A 101 3.50 14.21 -12.21
C ILE A 101 4.65 14.30 -13.21
N LEU A 102 5.55 13.32 -13.19
CA LEU A 102 6.43 13.00 -14.30
C LEU A 102 5.75 11.92 -15.14
N PHE A 103 5.49 12.19 -16.43
CA PHE A 103 4.73 11.29 -17.28
C PHE A 103 5.55 10.82 -18.49
N HIS A 104 6.14 9.62 -18.40
CA HIS A 104 6.88 9.01 -19.50
C HIS A 104 5.95 8.24 -20.43
N THR A 105 5.71 8.80 -21.62
CA THR A 105 4.71 8.30 -22.57
C THR A 105 5.31 7.65 -23.81
N ALA A 106 6.48 8.12 -24.23
CA ALA A 106 7.21 7.63 -25.39
C ALA A 106 8.69 8.05 -25.29
N GLY A 107 9.49 7.69 -26.29
CA GLY A 107 10.92 8.00 -26.33
C GLY A 107 11.75 7.21 -25.33
N ILE A 108 13.06 7.29 -25.47
CA ILE A 108 14.02 6.75 -24.52
C ILE A 108 14.20 7.78 -23.40
N LEU A 109 13.96 7.36 -22.16
CA LEU A 109 14.26 8.19 -21.01
C LEU A 109 15.58 7.72 -20.38
N ASN A 110 16.66 8.44 -20.63
CA ASN A 110 17.97 8.17 -20.04
C ASN A 110 18.08 8.88 -18.69
N VAL A 111 18.34 8.11 -17.65
CA VAL A 111 18.57 8.63 -16.30
C VAL A 111 20.06 8.48 -16.01
N ASN A 112 20.76 9.60 -15.95
CA ASN A 112 22.19 9.63 -15.68
C ASN A 112 22.44 9.59 -14.18
N ASN A 113 23.59 9.05 -13.79
CA ASN A 113 23.97 8.95 -12.39
C ASN A 113 24.68 10.21 -11.93
N GLY A 114 24.02 10.99 -11.09
CA GLY A 114 24.54 12.12 -10.35
C GLY A 114 24.81 11.80 -8.88
N PRO A 115 25.04 12.85 -8.05
CA PRO A 115 25.17 12.71 -6.60
C PRO A 115 23.80 12.57 -5.90
N GLY A 116 23.28 11.36 -5.74
CA GLY A 116 22.06 11.15 -4.96
C GLY A 116 21.13 10.14 -5.61
N ASP A 117 19.83 10.36 -5.47
CA ASP A 117 18.80 9.68 -6.24
C ASP A 117 18.45 10.54 -7.46
N ASP A 118 18.53 9.96 -8.65
CA ASP A 118 18.45 10.72 -9.91
C ASP A 118 17.00 11.01 -10.33
N ILE A 119 16.06 10.20 -9.84
CA ILE A 119 14.63 10.53 -9.79
C ILE A 119 14.13 10.32 -8.37
N ASN A 120 13.71 11.39 -7.70
CA ASN A 120 13.07 11.32 -6.39
C ASN A 120 11.59 11.68 -6.48
N VAL A 121 10.73 10.70 -6.21
CA VAL A 121 9.27 10.88 -6.18
C VAL A 121 8.81 11.09 -4.75
N LEU A 122 8.51 12.34 -4.37
CA LEU A 122 8.08 12.69 -3.01
C LEU A 122 6.68 12.16 -2.69
N GLY A 123 6.32 12.19 -1.40
CA GLY A 123 4.99 11.82 -0.93
C GLY A 123 3.88 12.62 -1.63
N GLY A 124 2.99 11.93 -2.33
CA GLY A 124 1.93 12.53 -3.16
C GLY A 124 2.36 12.90 -4.60
N GLY A 125 3.64 12.79 -4.95
CA GLY A 125 4.13 12.87 -6.32
C GLY A 125 3.91 11.56 -7.08
N ILE A 126 3.83 11.64 -8.41
CA ILE A 126 3.58 10.47 -9.26
C ILE A 126 4.59 10.42 -10.41
N PHE A 127 5.31 9.31 -10.54
CA PHE A 127 6.02 8.97 -11.75
C PHE A 127 5.21 7.93 -12.53
N THR A 128 4.76 8.27 -13.74
CA THR A 128 3.95 7.38 -14.57
C THR A 128 4.75 6.85 -15.75
N LEU A 129 4.81 5.52 -15.89
CA LEU A 129 5.34 4.82 -17.06
C LEU A 129 4.19 4.33 -17.93
N ALA A 130 4.06 4.90 -19.13
CA ALA A 130 3.02 4.59 -20.11
C ALA A 130 3.57 4.15 -21.49
N SER A 131 4.88 3.93 -21.59
CA SER A 131 5.53 3.43 -22.80
C SER A 131 5.75 1.91 -22.71
N ASN A 132 5.11 1.14 -23.59
CA ASN A 132 5.17 -0.34 -23.58
C ASN A 132 6.57 -0.86 -23.88
N ASN A 133 7.03 -1.85 -23.09
CA ASN A 133 8.37 -2.46 -23.21
C ASN A 133 9.53 -1.45 -23.17
N ASN A 134 9.27 -0.23 -22.71
CA ASN A 134 10.21 0.88 -22.79
C ASN A 134 10.15 1.66 -21.48
N GLY A 135 10.85 1.15 -20.48
CA GLY A 135 11.07 1.84 -19.23
C GLY A 135 12.30 2.75 -19.30
N PRO A 136 12.50 3.61 -18.28
CA PRO A 136 13.70 4.40 -18.12
C PRO A 136 14.99 3.55 -18.19
N GLN A 137 16.01 4.09 -18.85
CA GLN A 137 17.35 3.53 -18.96
C GLN A 137 18.25 4.18 -17.90
N PHE A 138 18.47 3.48 -16.79
CA PHE A 138 19.34 3.95 -15.71
C PHE A 138 20.80 3.65 -16.03
N ASN A 139 21.62 4.70 -16.10
CA ASN A 139 23.04 4.63 -16.41
C ASN A 139 23.87 4.72 -15.13
N GLY A 140 25.05 4.09 -15.09
CA GLY A 140 26.07 4.40 -14.08
C GLY A 140 25.74 4.15 -12.60
N GLY A 141 24.66 3.43 -12.28
CA GLY A 141 24.18 3.23 -10.91
C GLY A 141 22.90 4.00 -10.56
N ALA A 142 22.36 4.74 -11.51
CA ALA A 142 21.22 5.62 -11.28
C ALA A 142 19.99 4.91 -10.71
N THR A 143 19.23 5.65 -9.89
CA THR A 143 18.06 5.18 -9.15
C THR A 143 16.83 6.07 -9.38
N ALA A 144 15.66 5.44 -9.31
CA ALA A 144 14.40 6.09 -9.02
C ALA A 144 13.98 5.72 -7.59
N PHE A 145 14.03 6.69 -6.68
CA PHE A 145 13.60 6.55 -5.30
C PHE A 145 12.14 6.99 -5.16
N ILE A 146 11.29 6.07 -4.73
CA ILE A 146 9.88 6.34 -4.42
C ILE A 146 9.76 6.53 -2.92
N SER A 147 9.62 7.80 -2.50
CA SER A 147 9.49 8.20 -1.10
C SER A 147 8.19 7.67 -0.47
N PRO A 148 8.04 7.71 0.87
CA PRO A 148 6.82 7.28 1.52
C PRO A 148 5.61 8.06 0.98
N ASN A 149 4.55 7.34 0.61
CA ASN A 149 3.36 7.86 -0.08
C ASN A 149 3.61 8.45 -1.48
N GLY A 150 4.81 8.32 -2.05
CA GLY A 150 5.08 8.55 -3.47
C GLY A 150 4.56 7.38 -4.30
N MET A 151 4.28 7.61 -5.59
CA MET A 151 3.72 6.61 -6.47
C MET A 151 4.52 6.43 -7.75
N LEU A 152 4.89 5.19 -8.04
CA LEU A 152 5.23 4.74 -9.39
C LEU A 152 3.99 4.08 -10.01
N ARG A 153 3.47 4.67 -11.08
CA ARG A 153 2.28 4.20 -11.80
C ARG A 153 2.67 3.52 -13.10
N LEU A 154 2.28 2.27 -13.27
CA LEU A 154 2.37 1.51 -14.51
C LEU A 154 1.04 1.57 -15.27
N SER A 155 1.07 2.31 -16.37
CA SER A 155 0.01 2.34 -17.39
C SER A 155 0.49 1.71 -18.70
N ALA A 156 1.52 0.87 -18.63
CA ALA A 156 2.11 0.14 -19.74
C ALA A 156 2.53 -1.27 -19.33
N SER A 157 2.60 -2.14 -20.34
CA SER A 157 2.95 -3.55 -20.22
C SER A 157 4.44 -3.79 -20.46
N GLY A 158 4.93 -4.97 -20.09
CA GLY A 158 6.32 -5.38 -20.33
C GLY A 158 7.35 -4.86 -19.34
N LEU A 159 6.92 -4.16 -18.28
CA LEU A 159 7.81 -3.51 -17.31
C LEU A 159 7.90 -4.23 -15.95
N THR A 160 7.33 -5.44 -15.84
CA THR A 160 7.19 -6.16 -14.56
C THR A 160 8.00 -7.46 -14.49
N GLY A 161 8.94 -7.68 -15.40
CA GLY A 161 9.70 -8.94 -15.49
C GLY A 161 10.54 -9.24 -14.23
N ALA A 162 11.01 -10.49 -14.12
CA ALA A 162 11.88 -10.88 -13.02
C ALA A 162 13.22 -10.13 -13.11
N GLY A 163 13.60 -9.43 -12.03
CA GLY A 163 14.86 -8.66 -11.96
C GLY A 163 14.99 -7.52 -12.98
N THR A 164 13.90 -7.15 -13.66
CA THR A 164 13.88 -6.16 -14.76
C THR A 164 12.71 -5.20 -14.59
N GLY A 165 12.73 -4.09 -15.33
CA GLY A 165 11.73 -3.04 -15.21
C GLY A 165 11.58 -2.58 -13.77
N VAL A 166 10.35 -2.48 -13.27
CA VAL A 166 10.06 -2.01 -11.89
C VAL A 166 10.58 -2.93 -10.77
N ASN A 167 11.09 -4.12 -11.13
CA ASN A 167 11.72 -5.06 -10.23
C ASN A 167 13.26 -5.07 -10.36
N ALA A 168 13.84 -4.15 -11.13
CA ALA A 168 15.29 -3.94 -11.17
C ALA A 168 15.77 -3.19 -9.92
N SER A 169 17.06 -3.30 -9.60
CA SER A 169 17.66 -2.64 -8.43
C SER A 169 17.62 -1.12 -8.48
N SER A 170 17.52 -0.53 -9.67
CA SER A 170 17.40 0.92 -9.87
C SER A 170 16.07 1.48 -9.35
N TYR A 171 15.04 0.66 -9.12
CA TYR A 171 13.83 1.11 -8.46
C TYR A 171 13.92 0.85 -6.97
N VAL A 172 13.97 1.93 -6.18
CA VAL A 172 14.09 1.87 -4.72
C VAL A 172 12.77 2.31 -4.10
N TYR A 173 12.14 1.39 -3.37
CA TYR A 173 10.84 1.60 -2.74
C TYR A 173 11.00 1.74 -1.24
N SER A 174 10.49 2.83 -0.69
CA SER A 174 10.43 3.06 0.75
C SER A 174 9.14 2.51 1.37
N ASP A 175 9.05 2.54 2.70
CA ASP A 175 7.84 2.16 3.42
C ASP A 175 6.65 3.01 2.98
N ALA A 176 5.47 2.40 2.80
CA ALA A 176 4.25 3.04 2.31
C ALA A 176 4.34 3.71 0.92
N SER A 177 5.44 3.55 0.17
CA SER A 177 5.46 3.89 -1.26
C SER A 177 4.54 2.97 -2.05
N VAL A 178 4.08 3.43 -3.23
CA VAL A 178 3.11 2.69 -4.04
C VAL A 178 3.69 2.37 -5.40
N LEU A 179 3.67 1.09 -5.77
CA LEU A 179 3.66 0.66 -7.17
C LEU A 179 2.21 0.41 -7.57
N GLU A 180 1.66 1.20 -8.50
CA GLU A 180 0.29 1.07 -8.98
C GLU A 180 0.26 0.46 -10.38
N TYR A 181 -0.54 -0.58 -10.60
CA TYR A 181 -0.79 -1.18 -11.90
C TYR A 181 -2.22 -0.91 -12.36
N THR A 182 -2.36 -0.15 -13.44
CA THR A 182 -3.65 0.39 -13.92
C THR A 182 -4.22 -0.39 -15.10
N LEU A 183 -3.44 -1.28 -15.72
CA LEU A 183 -3.85 -1.97 -16.93
C LEU A 183 -5.00 -2.96 -16.69
N THR A 184 -5.87 -3.06 -17.68
CA THR A 184 -7.04 -3.94 -17.69
C THR A 184 -6.85 -5.03 -18.74
N PHE A 185 -7.23 -6.27 -18.42
CA PHE A 185 -7.00 -7.51 -19.20
C PHE A 185 -5.54 -7.89 -19.47
N THR A 186 -4.58 -7.00 -19.25
CA THR A 186 -3.15 -7.28 -19.37
C THR A 186 -2.59 -7.78 -18.05
N ALA A 187 -1.94 -8.94 -18.06
CA ALA A 187 -1.29 -9.52 -16.90
C ALA A 187 0.03 -8.80 -16.56
N PHE A 188 0.28 -8.59 -15.26
CA PHE A 188 1.63 -8.35 -14.77
C PHE A 188 2.40 -9.67 -14.66
N SER A 189 3.73 -9.61 -14.68
CA SER A 189 4.57 -10.81 -14.69
C SER A 189 4.65 -11.44 -13.29
N THR A 190 4.59 -12.77 -13.24
CA THR A 190 4.52 -13.52 -11.98
C THR A 190 5.51 -14.67 -11.87
N ALA A 191 5.92 -15.25 -13.00
CA ALA A 191 6.80 -16.42 -13.01
C ALA A 191 8.21 -16.04 -12.51
N GLY A 192 8.57 -16.47 -11.30
CA GLY A 192 9.89 -16.20 -10.72
C GLY A 192 10.11 -14.73 -10.34
N VAL A 193 9.03 -13.94 -10.23
CA VAL A 193 9.11 -12.50 -9.96
C VAL A 193 9.04 -12.25 -8.46
N THR A 194 9.98 -11.45 -7.97
CA THR A 194 9.92 -10.82 -6.64
C THR A 194 9.67 -9.33 -6.83
N TYR A 195 8.48 -8.88 -6.44
CA TYR A 195 8.16 -7.46 -6.34
C TYR A 195 8.77 -6.88 -5.06
N PHE A 196 9.32 -5.68 -5.18
CA PHE A 196 10.08 -4.99 -4.13
C PHE A 196 11.27 -5.84 -3.62
N PRO A 197 12.18 -6.28 -4.50
CA PRO A 197 13.27 -7.18 -4.11
C PRO A 197 14.21 -6.56 -3.06
N ASN A 198 14.28 -5.24 -2.99
CA ASN A 198 15.12 -4.50 -2.04
C ASN A 198 14.42 -4.20 -0.69
N ALA A 199 13.13 -4.50 -0.55
CA ALA A 199 12.38 -4.20 0.68
C ALA A 199 12.76 -5.18 1.80
N ASN A 200 13.34 -4.65 2.88
CA ASN A 200 13.61 -5.41 4.10
C ASN A 200 12.32 -5.71 4.91
N ALA A 201 12.45 -6.39 6.05
CA ALA A 201 11.30 -6.80 6.85
C ALA A 201 10.40 -5.65 7.31
N SER A 202 10.97 -4.49 7.65
CA SER A 202 10.24 -3.31 8.15
C SER A 202 9.81 -2.33 7.06
N THR A 203 10.32 -2.48 5.83
CA THR A 203 9.90 -1.68 4.69
C THR A 203 8.72 -2.37 4.02
N ILE A 204 7.55 -1.75 4.00
CA ILE A 204 6.32 -2.33 3.44
C ILE A 204 5.77 -1.41 2.35
N PRO A 205 6.30 -1.49 1.12
CA PRO A 205 5.68 -0.85 -0.04
C PRO A 205 4.33 -1.51 -0.36
N VAL A 206 3.49 -0.80 -1.10
CA VAL A 206 2.18 -1.28 -1.56
C VAL A 206 2.26 -1.59 -3.04
N PHE A 207 1.95 -2.84 -3.41
CA PHE A 207 1.63 -3.17 -4.79
C PHE A 207 0.12 -3.07 -4.97
N ARG A 208 -0.33 -2.00 -5.63
CA ARG A 208 -1.72 -1.66 -5.84
C ARG A 208 -2.17 -2.07 -7.24
N ILE A 209 -3.27 -2.79 -7.32
CA ILE A 209 -3.96 -3.11 -8.57
C ILE A 209 -5.25 -2.29 -8.65
N THR A 210 -5.30 -1.32 -9.55
CA THR A 210 -6.52 -0.53 -9.83
C THR A 210 -7.25 -1.01 -11.08
N GLY A 211 -6.53 -1.62 -12.03
CA GLY A 211 -7.12 -2.21 -13.23
C GLY A 211 -7.83 -3.54 -12.98
N ASN A 212 -8.69 -3.93 -13.92
CA ASN A 212 -9.29 -5.27 -13.93
C ASN A 212 -8.35 -6.22 -14.66
N VAL A 213 -7.35 -6.72 -13.95
CA VAL A 213 -6.32 -7.59 -14.47
C VAL A 213 -6.91 -8.98 -14.77
N GLY A 214 -6.53 -9.54 -15.93
CA GLY A 214 -6.91 -10.90 -16.31
C GLY A 214 -6.23 -11.99 -15.45
N GLY A 215 -6.07 -13.18 -16.02
CA GLY A 215 -5.35 -14.27 -15.37
C GLY A 215 -3.86 -13.93 -15.15
N VAL A 216 -3.39 -14.00 -13.91
CA VAL A 216 -1.98 -13.79 -13.53
C VAL A 216 -1.44 -15.02 -12.79
N GLY A 217 -0.17 -15.33 -12.95
CA GLY A 217 0.45 -16.49 -12.29
C GLY A 217 1.23 -17.36 -13.25
N GLY A 218 2.27 -18.01 -12.76
CA GLY A 218 3.13 -18.93 -13.53
C GLY A 218 3.40 -20.22 -12.77
N GLY A 219 4.14 -21.14 -13.40
CA GLY A 219 4.58 -22.38 -12.75
C GLY A 219 5.63 -22.16 -11.65
N SER A 220 6.41 -21.07 -11.77
CA SER A 220 7.35 -20.61 -10.75
C SER A 220 6.68 -19.65 -9.76
N ASN A 221 7.22 -19.59 -8.54
CA ASN A 221 6.67 -18.78 -7.46
C ASN A 221 6.68 -17.28 -7.77
N THR A 222 5.74 -16.57 -7.17
CA THR A 222 5.69 -15.10 -7.13
C THR A 222 5.82 -14.66 -5.68
N VAL A 223 6.65 -13.65 -5.44
CA VAL A 223 6.80 -13.04 -4.12
C VAL A 223 6.50 -11.56 -4.21
N ILE A 224 5.66 -11.05 -3.33
CA ILE A 224 5.41 -9.63 -3.14
C ILE A 224 5.96 -9.27 -1.76
N ASN A 225 7.12 -8.61 -1.73
CA ASN A 225 7.74 -8.14 -0.49
C ASN A 225 7.10 -6.82 -0.02
N GLY A 226 5.78 -6.81 0.11
CA GLY A 226 5.01 -5.64 0.52
C GLY A 226 3.55 -6.02 0.78
N LEU A 227 2.71 -5.00 0.90
CA LEU A 227 1.27 -5.16 0.99
C LEU A 227 0.68 -5.30 -0.43
N PHE A 228 -0.17 -6.30 -0.65
CA PHE A 228 -0.88 -6.44 -1.92
C PHE A 228 -2.29 -5.85 -1.80
N GLU A 229 -2.54 -4.73 -2.47
CA GLU A 229 -3.81 -4.03 -2.42
C GLU A 229 -4.54 -4.16 -3.76
N VAL A 230 -5.74 -4.74 -3.77
CA VAL A 230 -6.52 -4.91 -5.00
C VAL A 230 -7.81 -4.11 -4.92
N ASN A 231 -7.93 -3.09 -5.78
CA ASN A 231 -9.12 -2.27 -5.94
C ASN A 231 -9.87 -2.57 -7.25
N GLY A 232 -9.20 -3.19 -8.23
CA GLY A 232 -9.82 -3.76 -9.43
C GLY A 232 -10.14 -5.26 -9.29
N THR A 233 -9.73 -6.08 -10.24
CA THR A 233 -9.88 -7.54 -10.18
C THR A 233 -8.58 -8.25 -10.53
N VAL A 234 -8.32 -9.38 -9.88
CA VAL A 234 -7.19 -10.27 -10.19
C VAL A 234 -7.64 -11.72 -10.08
N THR A 235 -7.25 -12.55 -11.05
CA THR A 235 -7.44 -14.02 -10.98
C THR A 235 -6.09 -14.70 -10.99
N PHE A 236 -5.70 -15.35 -9.90
CA PHE A 236 -4.45 -16.10 -9.84
C PHE A 236 -4.59 -17.49 -10.46
N GLN A 237 -3.62 -17.87 -11.28
CA GLN A 237 -3.55 -19.15 -11.99
C GLN A 237 -2.18 -19.80 -11.83
N ASN A 238 -2.07 -21.04 -12.30
CA ASN A 238 -0.83 -21.84 -12.38
C ASN A 238 -0.20 -22.19 -11.01
N SER A 239 0.55 -23.30 -11.01
CA SER A 239 0.96 -24.02 -9.80
C SER A 239 1.96 -23.31 -8.88
N GLY A 240 2.64 -22.25 -9.34
CA GLY A 240 3.61 -21.53 -8.53
C GLY A 240 2.97 -20.91 -7.30
N THR A 241 3.62 -21.00 -6.15
CA THR A 241 3.14 -20.39 -4.90
C THR A 241 3.08 -18.87 -5.04
N LYS A 242 2.06 -18.25 -4.44
CA LYS A 242 1.89 -16.78 -4.41
C LYS A 242 2.10 -16.29 -2.98
N THR A 243 3.20 -15.59 -2.72
CA THR A 243 3.54 -15.07 -1.40
C THR A 243 3.21 -13.58 -1.31
N PHE A 244 2.30 -13.22 -0.41
CA PHE A 244 1.89 -11.86 -0.07
C PHE A 244 2.48 -11.51 1.30
N ARG A 245 3.77 -11.14 1.34
CA ARG A 245 4.55 -11.08 2.59
C ARG A 245 3.81 -10.34 3.70
N ASN A 246 3.32 -9.13 3.42
CA ASN A 246 2.67 -8.29 4.43
C ASN A 246 1.15 -8.28 4.33
N GLY A 247 0.57 -9.23 3.60
CA GLY A 247 -0.86 -9.47 3.55
C GLY A 247 -1.57 -8.82 2.38
N ILE A 248 -2.90 -8.76 2.49
CA ILE A 248 -3.83 -8.51 1.39
C ILE A 248 -4.91 -7.53 1.82
N THR A 249 -5.11 -6.46 1.05
CA THR A 249 -6.13 -5.43 1.28
C THR A 249 -6.85 -5.05 -0.01
N GLY A 250 -7.72 -4.04 0.07
CA GLY A 250 -8.40 -3.45 -1.08
C GLY A 250 -9.88 -3.83 -1.21
N THR A 251 -10.56 -3.08 -2.06
CA THR A 251 -12.02 -3.16 -2.26
C THR A 251 -12.43 -4.08 -3.41
N GLY A 252 -11.46 -4.51 -4.22
CA GLY A 252 -11.62 -5.30 -5.43
C GLY A 252 -11.73 -6.81 -5.20
N THR A 253 -11.82 -7.57 -6.29
CA THR A 253 -11.96 -9.04 -6.20
C THR A 253 -10.64 -9.74 -6.47
N ILE A 254 -10.23 -10.61 -5.54
CA ILE A 254 -9.16 -11.57 -5.75
C ILE A 254 -9.78 -12.95 -5.87
N SER A 255 -9.55 -13.62 -6.99
CA SER A 255 -9.96 -14.99 -7.22
C SER A 255 -8.77 -15.85 -7.65
N SER A 256 -9.02 -17.15 -7.75
CA SER A 256 -8.02 -18.11 -8.21
C SER A 256 -8.68 -19.22 -9.01
N ASP A 257 -7.95 -19.75 -9.99
CA ASP A 257 -8.34 -20.96 -10.69
C ASP A 257 -7.98 -22.22 -9.88
N ALA A 258 -8.45 -23.38 -10.33
CA ALA A 258 -8.21 -24.65 -9.67
C ALA A 258 -6.74 -25.12 -9.73
N ALA A 259 -5.96 -24.61 -10.69
CA ALA A 259 -4.55 -24.95 -10.90
C ALA A 259 -3.60 -24.02 -10.11
N SER A 260 -4.13 -22.96 -9.51
CA SER A 260 -3.37 -21.94 -8.82
C SER A 260 -2.66 -22.52 -7.60
N GLY A 261 -1.38 -22.22 -7.49
CA GLY A 261 -0.56 -22.57 -6.35
C GLY A 261 -1.04 -21.90 -5.06
N LYS A 262 -0.61 -22.47 -3.94
CA LYS A 262 -0.97 -22.01 -2.59
C LYS A 262 -0.69 -20.51 -2.40
N PHE A 263 -1.55 -19.84 -1.63
CA PHE A 263 -1.30 -18.49 -1.14
C PHE A 263 -0.56 -18.53 0.20
N ILE A 264 0.37 -17.61 0.42
CA ILE A 264 1.13 -17.54 1.67
C ILE A 264 1.20 -16.08 2.15
N ILE A 265 0.88 -15.84 3.42
CA ILE A 265 1.23 -14.62 4.14
C ILE A 265 2.29 -15.01 5.18
N ASN A 266 3.50 -14.47 5.12
CA ASN A 266 4.63 -14.93 5.94
C ASN A 266 5.52 -13.83 6.55
N GLY A 267 5.15 -12.56 6.41
CA GLY A 267 5.84 -11.46 7.09
C GLY A 267 5.55 -11.49 8.59
N THR A 268 6.53 -11.14 9.43
CA THR A 268 6.36 -11.07 10.89
C THR A 268 5.12 -10.26 11.28
N THR A 269 4.88 -9.15 10.58
CA THR A 269 3.66 -8.36 10.64
C THR A 269 3.00 -8.32 9.26
N ALA A 270 1.70 -8.58 9.23
CA ALA A 270 0.89 -8.54 8.04
C ALA A 270 -0.50 -7.95 8.33
N SER A 271 -1.18 -7.50 7.29
CA SER A 271 -2.52 -6.94 7.38
C SER A 271 -3.49 -7.67 6.46
N LEU A 272 -4.72 -7.85 6.94
CA LEU A 272 -5.81 -8.40 6.14
C LEU A 272 -7.03 -7.48 6.25
N GLY A 273 -7.62 -7.10 5.12
CA GLY A 273 -8.79 -6.22 5.15
C GLY A 273 -9.32 -5.82 3.79
N GLY A 274 -10.08 -4.73 3.78
CA GLY A 274 -10.82 -4.23 2.62
C GLY A 274 -12.12 -4.99 2.36
N THR A 275 -13.06 -4.34 1.68
CA THR A 275 -14.41 -4.88 1.40
C THR A 275 -14.46 -5.90 0.27
N GLY A 276 -13.33 -6.07 -0.43
CA GLY A 276 -13.21 -6.98 -1.56
C GLY A 276 -13.35 -8.46 -1.20
N SER A 277 -13.83 -9.28 -2.14
CA SER A 277 -13.88 -10.74 -2.00
C SER A 277 -12.49 -11.36 -2.18
N LEU A 278 -12.16 -12.37 -1.36
CA LEU A 278 -10.94 -13.16 -1.49
C LEU A 278 -11.30 -14.64 -1.62
N THR A 279 -11.13 -15.20 -2.82
CA THR A 279 -11.30 -16.63 -3.10
C THR A 279 -9.93 -17.28 -3.25
N LEU A 280 -9.59 -18.12 -2.28
CA LEU A 280 -8.33 -18.84 -2.18
C LEU A 280 -8.27 -20.00 -3.18
N PRO A 281 -7.06 -20.41 -3.60
CA PRO A 281 -6.88 -21.57 -4.46
C PRO A 281 -7.31 -22.85 -3.74
N THR A 282 -7.52 -23.95 -4.47
CA THR A 282 -7.81 -25.27 -3.89
C THR A 282 -6.73 -25.71 -2.88
N ALA A 283 -5.49 -25.31 -3.12
CA ALA A 283 -4.35 -25.54 -2.22
C ALA A 283 -4.43 -24.75 -0.89
N GLY A 284 -5.37 -23.82 -0.77
CA GLY A 284 -5.62 -22.98 0.39
C GLY A 284 -4.64 -21.82 0.55
N MET A 285 -4.63 -21.25 1.76
CA MET A 285 -3.69 -20.23 2.19
C MET A 285 -3.00 -20.65 3.49
N ASP A 286 -1.69 -20.48 3.58
CA ASP A 286 -0.97 -20.58 4.85
C ASP A 286 -0.78 -19.19 5.46
N ILE A 287 -1.06 -19.06 6.75
CA ILE A 287 -0.47 -18.01 7.59
C ILE A 287 0.82 -18.59 8.15
N GLY A 288 1.94 -18.04 7.67
CA GLY A 288 3.29 -18.51 7.88
C GLY A 288 3.71 -18.55 9.34
N SER A 289 4.77 -19.29 9.64
CA SER A 289 5.27 -19.37 11.00
C SER A 289 5.74 -18.01 11.51
N ASN A 290 5.50 -17.71 12.79
CA ASN A 290 5.82 -16.42 13.43
C ASN A 290 5.18 -15.19 12.77
N THR A 291 4.08 -15.38 12.02
CA THR A 291 3.34 -14.30 11.37
C THR A 291 2.20 -13.84 12.27
N THR A 292 2.10 -12.53 12.50
CA THR A 292 0.92 -11.91 13.09
C THR A 292 0.18 -11.09 12.03
N VAL A 293 -1.04 -11.53 11.70
CA VAL A 293 -1.96 -10.82 10.81
C VAL A 293 -2.89 -9.94 11.65
N THR A 294 -2.95 -8.65 11.36
CA THR A 294 -3.94 -7.73 11.96
C THR A 294 -5.08 -7.47 10.98
N MET A 295 -6.31 -7.66 11.42
CA MET A 295 -7.49 -7.31 10.64
C MET A 295 -7.67 -5.78 10.61
N LEU A 296 -7.80 -5.21 9.41
CA LEU A 296 -8.07 -3.78 9.20
C LEU A 296 -9.55 -3.49 8.95
N SER A 297 -10.30 -4.49 8.51
CA SER A 297 -11.75 -4.46 8.36
C SER A 297 -12.29 -5.89 8.40
N SER A 298 -13.61 -6.06 8.54
CA SER A 298 -14.22 -7.37 8.33
C SER A 298 -13.95 -7.87 6.91
N LYS A 299 -13.73 -9.18 6.75
CA LYS A 299 -13.37 -9.80 5.46
C LYS A 299 -14.09 -11.13 5.29
N ILE A 300 -14.52 -11.41 4.05
CA ILE A 300 -15.05 -12.71 3.65
C ILE A 300 -13.97 -13.42 2.82
N ILE A 301 -13.64 -14.65 3.23
CA ILE A 301 -12.69 -15.52 2.54
C ILE A 301 -13.38 -16.82 2.16
N THR A 302 -13.21 -17.23 0.90
CA THR A 302 -13.67 -18.53 0.41
C THR A 302 -12.46 -19.44 0.22
N GLY A 303 -12.52 -20.66 0.77
CA GLY A 303 -11.41 -21.61 0.81
C GLY A 303 -10.76 -21.76 2.18
N ASN A 304 -9.77 -22.65 2.26
CA ASN A 304 -9.19 -23.09 3.53
C ASN A 304 -7.95 -22.28 3.92
N ILE A 305 -7.80 -22.00 5.21
CA ILE A 305 -6.59 -21.41 5.82
C ILE A 305 -5.92 -22.46 6.72
N ALA A 306 -4.59 -22.53 6.68
CA ALA A 306 -3.79 -23.23 7.67
C ALA A 306 -2.98 -22.23 8.49
N LEU A 307 -3.09 -22.32 9.82
CA LEU A 307 -2.24 -21.56 10.74
C LEU A 307 -1.00 -22.39 11.05
N LEU A 308 0.19 -21.92 10.67
CA LEU A 308 1.46 -22.59 10.95
C LEU A 308 1.96 -22.25 12.37
N ALA A 309 3.17 -22.68 12.73
CA ALA A 309 3.70 -22.52 14.08
C ALA A 309 3.83 -21.03 14.48
N ASN A 310 3.27 -20.65 15.62
CA ASN A 310 3.27 -19.25 16.09
C ASN A 310 2.54 -18.26 15.15
N ALA A 311 1.52 -18.72 14.41
CA ALA A 311 0.74 -17.90 13.49
C ALA A 311 -0.52 -17.34 14.15
N LEU A 312 -0.62 -16.01 14.26
CA LEU A 312 -1.75 -15.33 14.89
C LEU A 312 -2.55 -14.51 13.88
N VAL A 313 -3.87 -14.48 14.04
CA VAL A 313 -4.75 -13.52 13.34
C VAL A 313 -5.53 -12.72 14.38
N MET A 314 -5.23 -11.44 14.51
CA MET A 314 -5.84 -10.53 15.47
C MET A 314 -7.08 -9.86 14.89
N LEU A 315 -8.23 -10.11 15.51
CA LEU A 315 -9.52 -9.63 14.99
C LEU A 315 -9.86 -8.19 15.42
N GLY A 316 -9.50 -7.79 16.64
CA GLY A 316 -9.97 -6.52 17.21
C GLY A 316 -11.50 -6.43 17.21
N ALA A 317 -12.05 -5.42 16.51
CA ALA A 317 -13.49 -5.24 16.35
C ALA A 317 -14.08 -5.92 15.09
N TYR A 318 -13.25 -6.56 14.27
CA TYR A 318 -13.62 -7.02 12.93
C TYR A 318 -13.96 -8.51 12.89
N HIS A 319 -14.77 -8.90 11.91
CA HIS A 319 -15.14 -10.29 11.68
C HIS A 319 -14.30 -10.90 10.57
N LEU A 320 -13.74 -12.09 10.83
CA LEU A 320 -13.20 -12.96 9.79
C LEU A 320 -14.28 -13.97 9.42
N VAL A 321 -14.82 -13.88 8.22
CA VAL A 321 -15.90 -14.75 7.74
C VAL A 321 -15.32 -15.76 6.74
N MET A 322 -15.52 -17.05 7.01
CA MET A 322 -14.95 -18.14 6.23
C MET A 322 -16.03 -18.98 5.53
N ASN A 323 -15.94 -19.10 4.21
CA ASN A 323 -16.56 -20.14 3.40
C ASN A 323 -15.55 -21.28 3.16
N GLY A 324 -14.97 -21.79 4.24
CA GLY A 324 -13.94 -22.83 4.27
C GLY A 324 -13.46 -23.05 5.69
N ASP A 325 -12.51 -23.96 5.88
CA ASP A 325 -11.94 -24.35 7.18
C ASP A 325 -10.68 -23.59 7.57
N ILE A 326 -10.50 -23.42 8.88
CA ILE A 326 -9.22 -23.02 9.46
C ILE A 326 -8.64 -24.23 10.17
N SER A 327 -7.47 -24.69 9.72
CA SER A 327 -6.71 -25.77 10.35
C SER A 327 -5.52 -25.22 11.14
N GLY A 328 -4.93 -26.06 11.99
CA GLY A 328 -3.98 -25.65 13.02
C GLY A 328 -4.69 -25.48 14.37
N GLY A 329 -4.23 -24.53 15.18
CA GLY A 329 -4.76 -24.33 16.53
C GLY A 329 -3.79 -24.82 17.61
N SER A 330 -3.10 -23.89 18.25
CA SER A 330 -2.32 -24.10 19.47
C SER A 330 -2.39 -22.84 20.32
N ALA A 331 -1.81 -22.86 21.52
CA ALA A 331 -1.73 -21.67 22.37
C ALA A 331 -0.96 -20.49 21.74
N THR A 332 -0.15 -20.75 20.70
CA THR A 332 0.62 -19.74 19.96
C THR A 332 0.16 -19.60 18.51
N SER A 333 -0.77 -20.44 18.02
CA SER A 333 -1.21 -20.46 16.64
C SER A 333 -2.72 -20.53 16.56
N HIS A 334 -3.39 -19.38 16.52
CA HIS A 334 -4.85 -19.28 16.60
C HIS A 334 -5.38 -17.91 16.17
N ILE A 335 -6.70 -17.82 16.03
CA ILE A 335 -7.42 -16.57 15.81
C ILE A 335 -7.63 -15.89 17.17
N VAL A 336 -7.12 -14.67 17.33
CA VAL A 336 -7.18 -13.90 18.56
C VAL A 336 -8.40 -13.00 18.56
N THR A 337 -9.34 -13.25 19.48
CA THR A 337 -10.58 -12.48 19.64
C THR A 337 -10.43 -11.39 20.72
N ASN A 338 -9.43 -10.52 20.55
CA ASN A 338 -9.02 -9.46 21.49
C ASN A 338 -9.92 -8.19 21.48
N GLY A 339 -11.20 -8.36 21.14
CA GLY A 339 -12.18 -7.28 21.04
C GLY A 339 -13.57 -7.85 20.79
N THR A 340 -14.41 -7.12 20.05
CA THR A 340 -15.78 -7.54 19.71
C THR A 340 -15.84 -8.41 18.44
N GLY A 341 -14.73 -8.50 17.71
CA GLY A 341 -14.57 -9.31 16.52
C GLY A 341 -14.82 -10.80 16.75
N LYS A 342 -15.24 -11.50 15.70
CA LYS A 342 -15.64 -12.92 15.75
C LYS A 342 -15.07 -13.66 14.55
N LEU A 343 -14.67 -14.90 14.76
CA LEU A 343 -14.51 -15.85 13.67
C LEU A 343 -15.91 -16.35 13.31
N VAL A 344 -16.29 -16.21 12.04
CA VAL A 344 -17.56 -16.70 11.51
C VAL A 344 -17.26 -17.84 10.56
N LEU A 345 -17.76 -19.04 10.87
CA LEU A 345 -17.71 -20.18 9.97
C LEU A 345 -19.10 -20.37 9.35
N ASN A 346 -19.17 -20.32 8.03
CA ASN A 346 -20.43 -20.45 7.31
C ASN A 346 -20.80 -21.93 7.07
N ASN A 347 -22.11 -22.16 6.97
CA ASN A 347 -22.71 -23.44 6.59
C ASN A 347 -22.22 -24.65 7.41
N ILE A 348 -22.37 -24.60 8.74
CA ILE A 348 -22.08 -25.76 9.60
C ILE A 348 -23.24 -26.75 9.49
N ALA A 349 -23.09 -27.78 8.64
CA ALA A 349 -24.09 -28.83 8.44
C ALA A 349 -23.92 -29.98 9.47
N ALA A 350 -23.96 -31.24 9.02
CA ALA A 350 -23.81 -32.41 9.88
C ALA A 350 -22.38 -32.60 10.41
N ALA A 351 -21.37 -32.27 9.57
CA ALA A 351 -19.97 -32.35 9.97
C ALA A 351 -19.63 -31.29 11.01
N PHE A 352 -18.76 -31.65 11.95
CA PHE A 352 -18.28 -30.69 12.94
C PHE A 352 -17.32 -29.69 12.31
N ARG A 353 -17.28 -28.49 12.88
CA ARG A 353 -16.30 -27.47 12.51
C ARG A 353 -15.66 -26.87 13.76
N THR A 354 -14.36 -26.63 13.67
CA THR A 354 -13.54 -26.14 14.77
C THR A 354 -13.26 -24.65 14.60
N PHE A 355 -13.46 -23.89 15.68
CA PHE A 355 -13.05 -22.51 15.82
C PHE A 355 -11.76 -22.47 16.65
N PRO A 356 -10.58 -22.32 16.04
CA PRO A 356 -9.32 -22.19 16.76
C PRO A 356 -9.19 -20.75 17.29
N ILE A 357 -9.97 -20.41 18.32
CA ILE A 357 -10.05 -19.06 18.89
C ILE A 357 -9.41 -18.98 20.28
N GLY A 358 -8.86 -17.81 20.61
CA GLY A 358 -8.27 -17.51 21.92
C GLY A 358 -8.44 -16.03 22.28
N GLY A 359 -8.61 -15.74 23.58
CA GLY A 359 -8.91 -14.37 24.05
C GLY A 359 -7.67 -13.45 24.11
N ASN A 360 -6.48 -14.03 23.99
CA ASN A 360 -5.19 -13.32 23.95
C ASN A 360 -4.23 -14.07 23.03
N THR A 361 -2.98 -13.62 22.93
CA THR A 361 -1.95 -14.16 22.03
C THR A 361 -1.22 -15.40 22.59
N SER A 362 -1.52 -15.84 23.80
CA SER A 362 -0.72 -16.86 24.52
C SER A 362 -1.53 -18.06 25.01
N THR A 363 -2.86 -18.01 24.86
CA THR A 363 -3.77 -19.08 25.26
C THR A 363 -4.85 -19.25 24.21
N ILE A 364 -5.26 -20.50 24.00
CA ILE A 364 -6.34 -20.87 23.09
C ILE A 364 -7.48 -21.52 23.88
N ASN A 365 -8.71 -21.26 23.45
CA ASN A 365 -9.92 -21.82 24.03
C ASN A 365 -10.87 -22.23 22.89
N PRO A 366 -10.53 -23.31 22.16
CA PRO A 366 -11.29 -23.71 20.98
C PRO A 366 -12.76 -23.92 21.27
N LEU A 367 -13.55 -23.79 20.21
CA LEU A 367 -14.97 -24.14 20.19
C LEU A 367 -15.19 -25.12 19.04
N ILE A 368 -15.95 -26.19 19.27
CA ILE A 368 -16.38 -27.10 18.19
C ILE A 368 -17.90 -27.14 18.17
N ILE A 369 -18.47 -27.00 16.98
CA ILE A 369 -19.92 -27.09 16.74
C ILE A 369 -20.20 -28.29 15.85
N TYR A 370 -21.18 -29.11 16.25
CA TYR A 370 -21.69 -30.26 15.50
C TYR A 370 -23.16 -30.04 15.14
N ASN A 371 -23.58 -30.56 13.98
CA ASN A 371 -24.98 -30.51 13.55
C ASN A 371 -25.56 -29.08 13.55
N GLY A 372 -24.83 -28.11 13.00
CA GLY A 372 -25.20 -26.70 13.01
C GLY A 372 -26.42 -26.33 12.14
N SER A 373 -27.18 -27.33 11.65
CA SER A 373 -28.37 -27.13 10.82
C SER A 373 -28.13 -26.32 9.53
N GLY A 374 -26.90 -26.29 9.02
CA GLY A 374 -26.53 -25.49 7.84
C GLY A 374 -26.44 -23.99 8.10
N LEU A 375 -26.48 -23.57 9.37
CA LEU A 375 -26.38 -22.16 9.75
C LEU A 375 -24.93 -21.68 9.77
N ASN A 376 -24.76 -20.36 9.75
CA ASN A 376 -23.49 -19.71 10.03
C ASN A 376 -23.37 -19.49 11.54
N TYR A 377 -22.17 -19.64 12.09
CA TYR A 377 -21.91 -19.39 13.50
C TYR A 377 -20.75 -18.43 13.65
N GLY A 378 -21.01 -17.30 14.31
CA GLY A 378 -19.98 -16.38 14.78
C GLY A 378 -19.58 -16.73 16.21
N ALA A 379 -18.29 -16.93 16.45
CA ALA A 379 -17.76 -17.24 17.77
C ALA A 379 -16.60 -16.32 18.16
N ARG A 380 -16.56 -15.96 19.44
CA ARG A 380 -15.41 -15.35 20.10
C ARG A 380 -15.28 -15.87 21.53
N VAL A 381 -14.09 -15.75 22.08
CA VAL A 381 -13.81 -16.02 23.49
C VAL A 381 -13.13 -14.81 24.11
N GLU A 382 -13.58 -14.41 25.29
CA GLU A 382 -12.97 -13.35 26.08
C GLU A 382 -12.44 -13.89 27.41
N ILE A 383 -11.44 -13.22 27.94
CA ILE A 383 -10.93 -13.48 29.29
C ILE A 383 -11.82 -12.73 30.27
N GLY A 384 -12.23 -13.40 31.33
CA GLY A 384 -13.23 -12.86 32.25
C GLY A 384 -14.54 -13.61 32.19
N ILE A 385 -15.40 -13.26 33.14
CA ILE A 385 -16.75 -13.77 33.28
C ILE A 385 -17.71 -12.62 33.00
N ASN A 386 -18.50 -12.76 31.94
CA ASN A 386 -19.41 -11.73 31.49
C ASN A 386 -20.64 -12.36 30.80
N PRO A 387 -21.87 -12.12 31.29
CA PRO A 387 -22.21 -11.32 32.46
C PRO A 387 -21.71 -11.95 33.77
N ALA A 388 -21.72 -11.17 34.85
CA ALA A 388 -21.33 -11.67 36.17
C ALA A 388 -22.22 -12.85 36.61
N ILE A 389 -21.60 -13.83 37.28
CA ILE A 389 -22.29 -15.00 37.85
C ILE A 389 -22.16 -14.99 39.37
N ALA A 390 -22.97 -15.81 40.06
CA ALA A 390 -22.99 -15.87 41.52
C ALA A 390 -21.67 -16.35 42.15
N VAL A 391 -20.93 -17.26 41.50
CA VAL A 391 -19.71 -17.88 42.05
C VAL A 391 -18.52 -17.73 41.09
N PRO A 392 -18.08 -16.49 40.81
CA PRO A 392 -17.10 -16.24 39.75
C PRO A 392 -15.71 -16.81 40.08
N LEU A 393 -15.33 -16.89 41.35
CA LEU A 393 -14.03 -17.41 41.78
C LEU A 393 -13.87 -18.93 41.55
N SER A 394 -14.97 -19.66 41.36
CA SER A 394 -14.98 -21.10 41.09
C SER A 394 -15.33 -21.43 39.64
N ALA A 395 -15.22 -20.46 38.72
CA ALA A 395 -15.50 -20.65 37.31
C ALA A 395 -14.24 -20.63 36.44
N VAL A 396 -14.37 -21.17 35.23
CA VAL A 396 -13.39 -20.93 34.15
C VAL A 396 -13.40 -19.43 33.86
N ASN A 397 -12.23 -18.79 33.86
CA ASN A 397 -12.07 -17.36 33.62
C ASN A 397 -12.18 -17.00 32.13
N ARG A 398 -13.21 -17.54 31.46
CA ARG A 398 -13.46 -17.42 30.04
C ARG A 398 -14.95 -17.31 29.80
N THR A 399 -15.32 -16.47 28.84
CA THR A 399 -16.67 -16.35 28.33
C THR A 399 -16.64 -16.60 26.83
N TRP A 400 -17.45 -17.54 26.36
CA TRP A 400 -17.66 -17.76 24.93
C TRP A 400 -18.94 -17.08 24.49
N VAL A 401 -18.85 -16.31 23.42
CA VAL A 401 -20.01 -15.73 22.74
C VAL A 401 -20.19 -16.46 21.43
N VAL A 402 -21.34 -17.10 21.25
CA VAL A 402 -21.69 -17.88 20.06
C VAL A 402 -23.01 -17.36 19.48
N ASN A 403 -23.00 -16.99 18.20
CA ASN A 403 -24.17 -16.41 17.53
C ASN A 403 -24.50 -17.22 16.27
N PRO A 404 -25.57 -18.04 16.28
CA PRO A 404 -26.09 -18.63 15.07
C PRO A 404 -26.76 -17.57 14.18
N SER A 405 -26.75 -17.77 12.86
CA SER A 405 -27.44 -16.90 11.91
C SER A 405 -28.96 -17.07 11.87
N GLY A 406 -29.51 -18.02 12.64
CA GLY A 406 -30.92 -18.33 12.67
C GLY A 406 -31.27 -19.37 13.73
N VAL A 407 -32.51 -19.84 13.70
CA VAL A 407 -33.01 -20.89 14.62
C VAL A 407 -32.63 -22.26 14.06
N SER A 408 -32.05 -23.13 14.88
CA SER A 408 -31.71 -24.50 14.47
C SER A 408 -32.96 -25.37 14.39
N ALA A 409 -33.07 -26.18 13.33
CA ALA A 409 -34.17 -27.13 13.17
C ALA A 409 -34.05 -28.37 14.06
N GLY A 410 -32.90 -28.56 14.72
CA GLY A 410 -32.62 -29.66 15.63
C GLY A 410 -31.60 -29.28 16.69
N ALA A 411 -31.21 -30.27 17.49
CA ALA A 411 -30.23 -30.09 18.56
C ALA A 411 -28.82 -29.84 18.00
N VAL A 412 -28.25 -28.69 18.36
CA VAL A 412 -26.86 -28.34 18.08
C VAL A 412 -26.01 -28.79 19.26
N LYS A 413 -24.91 -29.50 19.02
CA LYS A 413 -23.96 -29.88 20.07
C LYS A 413 -22.74 -28.96 19.99
N VAL A 414 -22.30 -28.48 21.14
CA VAL A 414 -21.20 -27.53 21.26
C VAL A 414 -20.22 -28.00 22.32
N ASN A 415 -18.93 -28.06 21.96
CA ASN A 415 -17.85 -28.35 22.90
C ASN A 415 -17.03 -27.09 23.13
N PHE A 416 -16.88 -26.71 24.40
CA PHE A 416 -16.04 -25.61 24.86
C PHE A 416 -14.76 -26.17 25.48
N PHE A 417 -13.59 -25.64 25.09
CA PHE A 417 -12.30 -26.17 25.52
C PHE A 417 -11.56 -25.18 26.42
N TYR A 418 -11.12 -25.67 27.58
CA TYR A 418 -10.26 -24.94 28.51
C TYR A 418 -9.12 -25.84 29.00
N SER A 419 -8.13 -25.26 29.67
CA SER A 419 -6.89 -25.92 30.06
C SER A 419 -6.49 -25.50 31.47
N ALA A 420 -5.52 -26.19 32.06
CA ALA A 420 -4.94 -25.83 33.35
C ALA A 420 -4.49 -24.35 33.34
N GLY A 421 -4.79 -23.64 34.43
CA GLY A 421 -4.52 -22.21 34.56
C GLY A 421 -5.61 -21.28 33.99
N HIS A 422 -6.66 -21.80 33.34
CA HIS A 422 -7.78 -20.96 32.86
C HIS A 422 -8.87 -20.74 33.90
N GLY A 423 -8.97 -21.58 34.93
CA GLY A 423 -9.86 -21.43 36.08
C GLY A 423 -9.41 -20.33 37.05
N ASN A 424 -10.38 -19.69 37.70
CA ASN A 424 -10.12 -18.78 38.82
C ASN A 424 -9.63 -19.53 40.07
N LEU A 425 -9.27 -18.78 41.12
CA LEU A 425 -8.58 -19.27 42.32
C LEU A 425 -9.21 -20.52 42.96
N PHE A 426 -10.54 -20.66 42.93
CA PHE A 426 -11.28 -21.75 43.55
C PHE A 426 -11.91 -22.72 42.53
N PHE A 427 -11.46 -22.67 41.26
CA PHE A 427 -11.94 -23.59 40.24
C PHE A 427 -11.29 -24.98 40.40
N SER A 428 -12.11 -26.03 40.43
CA SER A 428 -11.65 -27.42 40.49
C SER A 428 -11.65 -28.05 39.09
N TYR A 429 -10.49 -28.56 38.66
CA TYR A 429 -10.34 -29.30 37.40
C TYR A 429 -10.74 -30.77 37.51
N LEU A 430 -11.11 -31.24 38.72
CA LEU A 430 -11.44 -32.64 39.00
C LEU A 430 -12.94 -32.91 39.02
N THR A 431 -13.76 -31.86 38.97
CA THR A 431 -15.22 -31.94 39.02
C THR A 431 -15.81 -31.54 37.68
N ASN A 432 -17.02 -32.03 37.39
CA ASN A 432 -17.76 -31.60 36.21
C ASN A 432 -18.01 -30.09 36.27
N VAL A 433 -17.86 -29.42 35.13
CA VAL A 433 -18.17 -28.00 34.98
C VAL A 433 -19.61 -27.84 34.58
N GLU A 434 -20.36 -27.06 35.36
CA GLU A 434 -21.69 -26.62 34.96
C GLU A 434 -21.59 -25.51 33.91
N GLN A 435 -22.45 -25.57 32.91
CA GLN A 435 -22.52 -24.57 31.85
C GLN A 435 -23.64 -23.57 32.19
N GLY A 436 -23.27 -22.31 32.42
CA GLY A 436 -24.23 -21.21 32.47
C GLY A 436 -24.55 -20.74 31.04
N PHE A 437 -25.84 -20.63 30.72
CA PHE A 437 -26.28 -20.05 29.46
C PHE A 437 -27.00 -18.73 29.73
N TYR A 438 -26.61 -17.68 29.01
CA TYR A 438 -27.24 -16.37 29.06
C TYR A 438 -27.69 -15.99 27.66
N THR A 439 -29.01 -15.87 27.48
CA THR A 439 -29.61 -15.21 26.31
C THR A 439 -29.80 -13.75 26.68
N GLY A 440 -28.94 -12.89 26.14
CA GLY A 440 -29.15 -11.44 26.19
C GLY A 440 -30.30 -11.01 25.31
#